data_AF-A0A0G0SFL7-F1
#
_entry.id   AF-A0A0G0SFL7-F1
#
_cell.length_a   1.000
_cell.length_b   1.000
_cell.length_c   1.000
_cell.angle_alpha   90.00
_cell.angle_beta   90.00
_cell.angle_gamma   90.00
#
_symmetry.space_group_name_H-M   'P 1'
#
loop_
_entity.id
_entity.type
_entity.pdbx_description
1 polymer ?
#
loop_
_entity_poly.entity_id
_entity_poly.type
_entity_poly.pdbx_seq_one_letter_code
_entity_poly.pdbx_strand_id
1 'polypeptide(L)'
;MADQKKKSQTIITRQNVLESLKDLGSGTSVQTKDFLKNTSEDFFRELLGLSGQGVKKSGELSAGETLQVSDVISGKEEENKKIRSQINHERQLSGEEKRISQEKTSELKIELQAIMQEIQKVAESTENLAEATEASMISAPVEPGIYHVHFFESILEFLRSFRKRIDLAATWLHSSNKRAEKKNYWSMYKKKGSSFLLSPDHYLSRSAG
;
A
#
# COMPACT_ATOMS: atom_id res chain seq x y z
N MET A 1 29.58 26.49 -25.15
CA MET A 1 29.97 25.36 -24.27
C MET A 1 30.88 25.96 -23.21
N ALA A 2 30.70 25.82 -21.91
CA ALA A 2 29.65 25.26 -21.08
C ALA A 2 29.86 25.92 -19.70
N ASP A 3 28.81 26.41 -19.06
CA ASP A 3 28.89 26.78 -17.63
C ASP A 3 27.52 26.51 -16.99
N GLN A 4 27.44 25.45 -16.20
CA GLN A 4 26.27 25.16 -15.37
C GLN A 4 26.66 24.62 -13.99
N LYS A 5 26.45 25.50 -13.00
CA LYS A 5 25.71 25.29 -11.75
C LYS A 5 26.17 24.17 -10.82
N LYS A 6 26.93 24.56 -9.78
CA LYS A 6 27.01 23.85 -8.49
C LYS A 6 25.75 24.16 -7.67
N LYS A 7 24.88 23.16 -7.48
CA LYS A 7 23.74 23.19 -6.53
C LYS A 7 24.27 23.09 -5.10
N SER A 8 23.94 24.06 -4.24
CA SER A 8 24.09 23.90 -2.79
C SER A 8 22.95 23.02 -2.26
N GLN A 9 23.31 21.96 -1.56
CA GLN A 9 22.37 21.15 -0.77
C GLN A 9 22.18 21.86 0.57
N THR A 10 20.96 22.32 0.84
CA THR A 10 20.57 22.83 2.16
C THR A 10 20.26 21.64 3.08
N ILE A 11 21.18 21.37 3.99
CA ILE A 11 20.98 20.45 5.12
C ILE A 11 20.05 21.16 6.10
N ILE A 12 18.82 20.67 6.25
CA ILE A 12 17.90 21.14 7.29
C ILE A 12 18.26 20.41 8.58
N THR A 13 19.10 21.02 9.40
CA THR A 13 19.32 20.59 10.78
C THR A 13 18.15 21.07 11.64
N ARG A 14 17.53 20.18 12.41
CA ARG A 14 16.52 20.54 13.41
C ARG A 14 17.22 21.29 14.54
N GLN A 15 17.09 22.60 14.57
CA GLN A 15 17.63 23.43 15.65
C GLN A 15 16.90 23.08 16.96
N ASN A 16 17.67 22.75 17.99
CA ASN A 16 17.14 22.57 19.33
C ASN A 16 16.77 23.94 19.90
N VAL A 17 15.68 24.02 20.66
CA VAL A 17 15.17 25.27 21.25
C VAL A 17 16.21 25.99 22.12
N LEU A 18 17.15 25.24 22.69
CA LEU A 18 18.27 25.77 23.49
C LEU A 18 19.32 26.49 22.62
N GLU A 19 19.47 26.09 21.36
CA GLU A 19 20.41 26.69 20.41
C GLU A 19 19.88 28.02 19.87
N SER A 20 18.56 28.13 19.66
CA SER A 20 17.90 29.41 19.35
C SER A 20 17.95 30.42 20.50
N LEU A 21 18.02 29.95 21.75
CA LEU A 21 18.18 30.85 22.91
C LEU A 21 19.64 31.34 23.05
N LYS A 22 20.61 30.52 22.65
CA LYS A 22 22.04 30.86 22.66
C LYS A 22 22.37 31.94 21.62
N ASP A 23 21.77 31.86 20.43
CA ASP A 23 21.93 32.89 19.39
C ASP A 23 21.26 34.23 19.75
N LEU A 24 20.28 34.23 20.66
CA LEU A 24 19.69 35.46 21.23
C LEU A 24 20.63 36.19 22.20
N GLY A 25 21.63 35.50 22.77
CA GLY A 25 22.54 36.06 23.78
C GLY A 25 23.68 36.90 23.21
N SER A 26 24.04 36.71 21.93
CA SER A 26 25.21 37.37 21.33
C SER A 26 24.90 38.59 20.47
N GLY A 27 23.64 38.98 20.29
CA GLY A 27 23.30 40.14 19.47
C GLY A 27 21.97 40.79 19.85
N THR A 28 22.03 42.11 20.09
CA THR A 28 20.90 43.06 20.11
C THR A 28 20.25 43.33 21.49
N SER A 29 20.87 44.25 22.24
CA SER A 29 20.35 44.81 23.51
C SER A 29 19.05 45.62 23.39
N VAL A 30 18.66 46.02 22.17
CA VAL A 30 17.43 46.80 21.92
C VAL A 30 16.23 45.88 21.70
N GLN A 31 16.42 44.77 20.97
CA GLN A 31 15.33 43.82 20.70
C GLN A 31 14.92 43.03 21.95
N THR A 32 15.85 42.74 22.85
CA THR A 32 15.55 42.08 24.14
C THR A 32 14.69 42.95 25.04
N LYS A 33 14.86 44.28 25.04
CA LYS A 33 14.07 45.21 25.85
C LYS A 33 12.62 45.31 25.36
N ASP A 34 12.41 45.24 24.05
CA ASP A 34 11.07 45.24 23.45
C ASP A 34 10.40 43.86 23.56
N PHE A 35 11.16 42.77 23.47
CA PHE A 35 10.65 41.42 23.79
C PHE A 35 10.26 41.30 25.26
N LEU A 36 11.06 41.82 26.19
CA LEU A 36 10.75 41.84 27.62
C LEU A 36 9.54 42.71 27.96
N LYS A 37 9.32 43.81 27.23
CA LYS A 37 8.12 44.65 27.40
C LYS A 37 6.85 44.03 26.80
N ASN A 38 7.00 43.28 25.71
CA ASN A 38 5.86 42.66 25.00
C ASN A 38 5.54 41.24 25.47
N THR A 39 6.42 40.61 26.26
CA THR A 39 6.16 39.33 26.91
C THR A 39 5.47 39.62 28.24
N SER A 40 4.23 39.15 28.39
CA SER A 40 3.41 39.41 29.57
C SER A 40 4.10 38.95 30.85
N GLU A 41 4.01 39.76 31.92
CA GLU A 41 4.50 39.38 33.26
C GLU A 41 4.02 37.99 33.70
N ASP A 42 2.84 37.58 33.25
CA ASP A 42 2.24 36.28 33.51
C ASP A 42 3.07 35.11 32.98
N PHE A 43 3.72 35.26 31.82
CA PHE A 43 4.61 34.24 31.25
C PHE A 43 5.90 34.10 32.07
N PHE A 44 6.46 35.22 32.55
CA PHE A 44 7.64 35.18 33.44
C PHE A 44 7.30 34.58 34.81
N ARG A 45 6.10 34.84 35.33
CA ARG A 45 5.62 34.24 36.58
C ARG A 45 5.41 32.73 36.44
N GLU A 46 4.91 32.27 35.30
CA GLU A 46 4.74 30.85 34.98
C GLU A 46 6.10 30.15 34.80
N LEU A 47 7.04 30.79 34.09
CA LEU A 47 8.41 30.27 33.90
C LEU A 47 9.23 30.20 35.20
N LEU A 48 9.03 31.15 36.11
CA LEU A 48 9.71 31.21 37.41
C LEU A 48 9.01 30.40 38.51
N GLY A 49 7.89 29.72 38.18
CA GLY A 49 7.15 28.90 39.15
C GLY A 49 6.53 29.69 40.31
N LEU A 50 6.32 31.00 40.14
CA LEU A 50 5.80 31.91 41.17
C LEU A 50 4.26 31.99 41.16
N SER A 51 3.56 31.04 40.53
CA SER A 51 2.10 31.00 40.39
C SER A 51 1.38 30.55 41.67
N GLY A 52 1.57 31.31 42.75
CA GLY A 52 0.83 31.14 44.00
C GLY A 52 -0.21 32.25 44.21
N GLN A 53 -1.13 32.51 43.28
CA GLN A 53 -2.34 33.29 43.58
C GLN A 53 -3.43 33.25 42.49
N GLY A 54 -4.53 32.56 42.78
CA GLY A 54 -5.90 32.84 42.33
C GLY A 54 -6.15 32.98 40.82
N VAL A 55 -6.42 31.87 40.15
CA VAL A 55 -7.01 31.86 38.80
C VAL A 55 -8.35 32.59 38.84
N LYS A 56 -8.43 33.82 38.33
CA LYS A 56 -9.69 34.54 38.11
C LYS A 56 -10.38 33.96 36.88
N LYS A 57 -11.26 32.96 37.07
CA LYS A 57 -12.17 32.51 36.00
C LYS A 57 -13.39 33.42 35.94
N SER A 58 -13.64 34.00 34.77
CA SER A 58 -14.87 34.72 34.42
C SER A 58 -15.62 33.88 33.38
N GLY A 59 -16.82 33.40 33.71
CA GLY A 59 -17.69 32.62 32.82
C GLY A 59 -19.03 32.28 33.50
N GLU A 60 -20.08 32.13 32.70
CA GLU A 60 -21.43 31.76 33.17
C GLU A 60 -21.50 30.25 33.50
N LEU A 61 -21.98 29.92 34.70
CA LEU A 61 -22.22 28.55 35.12
C LEU A 61 -23.53 28.03 34.51
N SER A 62 -23.48 26.86 33.88
CA SER A 62 -24.69 26.22 33.33
C SER A 62 -25.50 25.57 34.47
N ALA A 63 -26.83 25.59 34.36
CA ALA A 63 -27.71 25.04 35.39
C ALA A 63 -27.42 23.55 35.65
N GLY A 64 -27.01 23.22 36.88
CA GLY A 64 -26.64 21.87 37.30
C GLY A 64 -25.14 21.62 37.54
N GLU A 65 -24.28 22.61 37.26
CA GLU A 65 -22.83 22.51 37.47
C GLU A 65 -22.45 23.04 38.87
N THR A 66 -21.86 22.20 39.72
CA THR A 66 -21.37 22.60 41.05
C THR A 66 -19.88 22.88 41.00
N LEU A 67 -19.49 24.15 41.18
CA LEU A 67 -18.10 24.56 41.18
C LEU A 67 -17.52 24.41 42.59
N GLN A 68 -16.70 23.38 42.81
CA GLN A 68 -16.00 23.21 44.08
C GLN A 68 -14.75 24.10 44.10
N VAL A 69 -14.84 25.23 44.82
CA VAL A 69 -13.77 26.24 44.92
C VAL A 69 -12.43 25.64 45.39
N SER A 70 -12.46 24.57 46.18
CA SER A 70 -11.28 23.80 46.59
C SER A 70 -10.53 23.14 45.43
N ASP A 71 -11.24 22.63 44.43
CA ASP A 71 -10.65 21.92 43.28
C ASP A 71 -10.03 22.88 42.26
N VAL A 72 -10.59 24.09 42.14
CA VAL A 72 -10.05 25.19 41.33
C VAL A 72 -8.74 25.72 41.93
N ILE A 73 -8.71 25.94 43.25
CA ILE A 73 -7.53 26.47 43.96
C ILE A 73 -6.38 25.45 43.98
N SER A 74 -6.71 24.15 44.02
CA SER A 74 -5.73 23.06 44.03
C SER A 74 -5.09 22.74 42.67
N GLY A 75 -5.52 23.37 41.58
CA GLY A 75 -5.04 23.08 40.22
C GLY A 75 -5.57 21.77 39.59
N LYS A 76 -6.31 20.96 40.35
CA LYS A 76 -6.88 19.68 39.89
C LYS A 76 -7.86 19.82 38.74
N GLU A 77 -8.57 20.94 38.62
CA GLU A 77 -9.43 21.20 37.46
C GLU A 77 -8.66 21.37 36.15
N GLU A 78 -7.52 22.07 36.17
CA GLU A 78 -6.68 22.25 34.98
C GLU A 78 -6.00 20.95 34.57
N GLU A 79 -5.57 20.17 35.56
CA GLU A 79 -5.05 18.82 35.36
C GLU A 79 -6.13 17.92 34.75
N ASN A 80 -7.35 17.92 35.28
CA ASN A 80 -8.48 17.18 34.71
C ASN A 80 -8.83 17.66 33.29
N LYS A 81 -8.74 18.96 33.00
CA LYS A 81 -8.98 19.49 31.66
C LYS A 81 -7.90 19.03 30.67
N LYS A 82 -6.63 19.00 31.10
CA LYS A 82 -5.51 18.46 30.32
C LYS A 82 -5.68 16.96 30.09
N ILE A 83 -6.02 16.18 31.12
CA ILE A 83 -6.29 14.74 31.03
C ILE A 83 -7.45 14.47 30.06
N ARG A 84 -8.56 15.20 30.15
CA ARG A 84 -9.70 15.06 29.22
C ARG A 84 -9.29 15.39 27.79
N SER A 85 -8.49 16.43 27.59
CA SER A 85 -7.95 16.77 26.26
C SER A 85 -7.05 15.67 25.71
N GLN A 86 -6.19 15.07 26.55
CA GLN A 86 -5.33 13.96 26.16
C GLN A 86 -6.14 12.71 25.79
N ILE A 87 -7.13 12.34 26.61
CA ILE A 87 -8.02 11.20 26.34
C ILE A 87 -8.80 11.41 25.02
N ASN A 88 -9.30 12.62 24.77
CA ASN A 88 -10.01 12.92 23.52
C ASN A 88 -9.08 12.80 22.31
N HIS A 89 -7.84 13.29 22.43
CA HIS A 89 -6.85 13.17 21.37
C HIS A 89 -6.46 11.72 21.11
N GLU A 90 -6.23 10.92 22.15
CA GLU A 90 -5.93 9.50 22.05
C GLU A 90 -7.08 8.72 21.40
N ARG A 91 -8.34 9.03 21.76
CA ARG A 91 -9.53 8.45 21.12
C ARG A 91 -9.62 8.80 19.64
N GLN A 92 -9.32 10.04 19.27
CA GLN A 92 -9.30 10.46 17.87
C GLN A 92 -8.23 9.69 17.08
N LEU A 93 -6.99 9.65 17.60
CA LEU A 93 -5.89 8.91 16.97
C LEU A 93 -6.21 7.42 16.81
N SER A 94 -6.74 6.78 17.85
CA SER A 94 -7.15 5.36 17.77
C SER A 94 -8.28 5.13 16.77
N GLY A 95 -9.21 6.08 16.64
CA GLY A 95 -10.29 6.04 15.65
C GLY A 95 -9.75 6.15 14.22
N GLU A 96 -8.83 7.08 13.98
CA GLU A 96 -8.17 7.26 12.68
C GLU A 96 -7.34 6.05 12.28
N GLU A 97 -6.57 5.49 13.21
CA GLU A 97 -5.76 4.28 12.98
C GLU A 97 -6.64 3.09 12.56
N LYS A 98 -7.75 2.87 13.27
CA LYS A 98 -8.71 1.81 12.92
C LYS A 98 -9.31 2.04 11.54
N ARG A 99 -9.65 3.28 11.19
CA ARG A 99 -10.21 3.62 9.87
C ARG A 99 -9.20 3.32 8.76
N ILE A 100 -7.96 3.78 8.91
CA ILE A 100 -6.88 3.54 7.95
C ILE A 100 -6.60 2.04 7.80
N SER A 101 -6.60 1.30 8.91
CA SER A 101 -6.41 -0.15 8.91
C SER A 101 -7.54 -0.88 8.15
N GLN A 102 -8.78 -0.47 8.37
CA GLN A 102 -9.94 -1.00 7.66
C GLN A 102 -9.89 -0.67 6.15
N GLU A 103 -9.54 0.56 5.79
CA GLU A 103 -9.36 0.99 4.40
C GLU A 103 -8.32 0.10 3.69
N LYS A 104 -7.13 -0.05 4.27
CA LYS A 104 -6.08 -0.92 3.73
C LYS A 104 -6.52 -2.38 3.61
N THR A 105 -7.22 -2.90 4.61
CA THR A 105 -7.73 -4.27 4.58
C THR A 105 -8.76 -4.46 3.46
N SER A 106 -9.59 -3.44 3.21
CA SER A 106 -10.57 -3.47 2.11
C SER A 106 -9.91 -3.40 0.73
N GLU A 107 -8.85 -2.60 0.57
CA GLU A 107 -8.06 -2.54 -0.65
C GLU A 107 -7.42 -3.90 -0.96
N LEU A 108 -6.79 -4.53 0.03
CA LEU A 108 -6.19 -5.85 -0.10
C LEU A 108 -7.23 -6.93 -0.46
N LYS A 109 -8.46 -6.84 0.07
CA LYS A 109 -9.56 -7.75 -0.31
C LYS A 109 -9.91 -7.62 -1.79
N ILE A 110 -10.01 -6.40 -2.31
CA ILE A 110 -10.35 -6.13 -3.71
C ILE A 110 -9.24 -6.66 -4.63
N GLU A 111 -7.98 -6.37 -4.30
CA GLU A 111 -6.83 -6.85 -5.06
C GLU A 111 -6.77 -8.38 -5.09
N LEU A 112 -6.96 -9.02 -3.93
CA LEU A 112 -6.98 -10.47 -3.84
C LEU A 112 -8.10 -11.09 -4.68
N GLN A 113 -9.31 -10.52 -4.65
CA GLN A 113 -10.43 -10.98 -5.49
C GLN A 113 -10.10 -10.87 -6.97
N ALA A 114 -9.47 -9.78 -7.40
CA ALA A 114 -9.06 -9.60 -8.80
C ALA A 114 -8.04 -10.66 -9.23
N ILE A 115 -7.05 -10.97 -8.38
CA ILE A 115 -6.07 -12.02 -8.67
C ILE A 115 -6.73 -13.40 -8.73
N MET A 116 -7.65 -13.70 -7.81
CA MET A 116 -8.39 -14.97 -7.82
C MET A 116 -9.23 -15.13 -9.11
N GLN A 117 -9.91 -14.08 -9.56
CA GLN A 117 -10.64 -14.09 -10.83
C GLN A 117 -9.73 -14.33 -12.03
N GLU A 118 -8.52 -13.74 -12.03
CA GLU A 118 -7.57 -13.95 -13.10
C GLU A 118 -7.03 -15.40 -13.10
N ILE A 119 -6.77 -15.97 -11.92
CA ILE A 119 -6.41 -17.39 -11.77
C ILE A 119 -7.52 -18.28 -12.36
N GLN A 120 -8.78 -17.98 -12.06
CA GLN A 120 -9.92 -18.70 -12.62
C GLN A 120 -9.93 -18.66 -14.15
N LYS A 121 -9.79 -17.47 -14.76
CA LYS A 121 -9.75 -17.35 -16.23
C LYS A 121 -8.61 -18.14 -16.86
N VAL A 122 -7.44 -18.15 -16.22
CA VAL A 122 -6.30 -18.93 -16.70
C VAL A 122 -6.57 -20.43 -16.56
N ALA A 123 -7.24 -20.85 -15.49
CA ALA A 123 -7.59 -22.25 -15.28
C ALA A 123 -8.68 -22.73 -16.24
N GLU A 124 -9.74 -21.96 -16.48
CA GLU A 124 -10.79 -22.26 -17.47
C GLU A 124 -10.22 -22.41 -18.88
N SER A 125 -9.21 -21.60 -19.22
CA SER A 125 -8.54 -21.72 -20.52
C SER A 125 -7.69 -22.99 -20.69
N THR A 126 -7.51 -23.76 -19.61
CA THR A 126 -6.73 -25.00 -19.58
C THR A 126 -7.66 -26.14 -19.19
N GLU A 127 -8.14 -26.91 -20.17
CA GLU A 127 -9.23 -27.91 -20.03
C GLU A 127 -9.12 -28.84 -18.81
N ASN A 128 -7.91 -29.25 -18.43
CA ASN A 128 -7.66 -30.13 -17.26
C ASN A 128 -7.41 -29.40 -15.92
N LEU A 129 -7.27 -28.07 -15.94
CA LEU A 129 -6.97 -27.27 -14.75
C LEU A 129 -8.23 -26.63 -14.14
N ALA A 130 -9.29 -26.46 -14.93
CA ALA A 130 -10.57 -25.91 -14.50
C ALA A 130 -11.16 -26.69 -13.31
N GLU A 131 -11.24 -28.02 -13.41
CA GLU A 131 -11.85 -28.88 -12.38
C GLU A 131 -11.08 -28.85 -11.04
N ALA A 132 -9.74 -28.80 -11.10
CA ALA A 132 -8.89 -28.74 -9.91
C ALA A 132 -8.93 -27.38 -9.20
N THR A 133 -9.22 -26.32 -9.95
CA THR A 133 -9.26 -24.95 -9.42
C THR A 133 -10.63 -24.59 -8.85
N GLU A 134 -11.73 -25.06 -9.44
CA GLU A 134 -13.08 -24.93 -8.86
C GLU A 134 -13.17 -25.52 -7.44
N ALA A 135 -12.54 -26.68 -7.21
CA ALA A 135 -12.52 -27.33 -5.90
C ALA A 135 -11.68 -26.57 -4.84
N SER A 136 -10.73 -25.73 -5.27
CA SER A 136 -9.74 -25.08 -4.39
C SER A 136 -10.03 -23.60 -4.12
N MET A 137 -10.89 -22.94 -4.90
CA MET A 137 -11.17 -21.50 -4.80
C MET A 137 -12.15 -21.11 -3.68
N ILE A 138 -12.64 -22.07 -2.89
CA ILE A 138 -13.62 -21.81 -1.83
C ILE A 138 -12.90 -21.29 -0.57
N SER A 139 -12.49 -20.02 -0.62
CA SER A 139 -12.62 -19.01 0.44
C SER A 139 -11.50 -17.97 0.32
N ALA A 140 -11.89 -16.72 0.04
CA ALA A 140 -10.98 -15.61 0.28
C ALA A 140 -10.74 -15.53 1.81
N PRO A 141 -9.48 -15.44 2.28
CA PRO A 141 -9.18 -15.30 3.70
C PRO A 141 -9.92 -14.09 4.31
N VAL A 142 -10.46 -14.28 5.51
CA VAL A 142 -11.29 -13.30 6.22
C VAL A 142 -10.52 -11.98 6.48
N GLU A 143 -9.20 -12.10 6.70
CA GLU A 143 -8.26 -10.99 6.92
C GLU A 143 -7.04 -11.14 5.99
N PRO A 144 -7.07 -10.56 4.78
CA PRO A 144 -5.95 -10.64 3.87
C PRO A 144 -4.81 -9.75 4.34
N GLY A 145 -3.64 -10.34 4.53
CA GLY A 145 -2.38 -9.63 4.72
C GLY A 145 -1.60 -9.49 3.41
N ILE A 146 -0.58 -8.64 3.42
CA ILE A 146 0.33 -8.39 2.28
C ILE A 146 0.94 -9.70 1.75
N TYR A 147 1.26 -10.64 2.65
CA TYR A 147 1.75 -11.98 2.27
C TYR A 147 0.80 -12.72 1.33
N HIS A 148 -0.50 -12.65 1.59
CA HIS A 148 -1.50 -13.36 0.78
C HIS A 148 -1.50 -12.80 -0.63
N VAL A 149 -1.49 -11.46 -0.78
CA VAL A 149 -1.41 -10.82 -2.10
C VAL A 149 -0.21 -11.35 -2.89
N HIS A 150 1.00 -11.27 -2.33
CA HIS A 150 2.22 -11.74 -3.01
C HIS A 150 2.21 -13.24 -3.33
N PHE A 151 1.64 -14.05 -2.43
CA PHE A 151 1.49 -15.48 -2.67
C PHE A 151 0.58 -15.75 -3.88
N PHE A 152 -0.58 -15.11 -3.94
CA PHE A 152 -1.51 -15.27 -5.07
C PHE A 152 -0.97 -14.65 -6.36
N GLU A 153 -0.23 -13.54 -6.30
CA GLU A 153 0.52 -13.00 -7.45
C GLU A 153 1.52 -14.01 -8.00
N SER A 154 2.30 -14.65 -7.11
CA SER A 154 3.28 -15.67 -7.49
C SER A 154 2.61 -16.88 -8.14
N ILE A 155 1.46 -17.31 -7.63
CA ILE A 155 0.65 -18.37 -8.25
C ILE A 155 0.19 -17.94 -9.64
N LEU A 156 -0.31 -16.71 -9.78
CA LEU A 156 -0.79 -16.19 -11.05
C LEU A 156 0.33 -16.15 -12.10
N GLU A 157 1.52 -15.67 -11.73
CA GLU A 157 2.69 -15.68 -12.60
C GLU A 157 3.11 -17.09 -13.00
N PHE A 158 3.12 -18.01 -12.03
CA PHE A 158 3.40 -19.42 -12.29
C PHE A 158 2.41 -20.00 -13.30
N LEU A 159 1.11 -19.82 -13.10
CA LEU A 159 0.06 -20.30 -13.99
C LEU A 159 0.17 -19.71 -15.41
N ARG A 160 0.45 -18.40 -15.52
CA ARG A 160 0.69 -17.76 -16.82
C ARG A 160 1.90 -18.35 -17.54
N SER A 161 2.98 -18.60 -16.81
CA SER A 161 4.18 -19.23 -17.37
C SER A 161 3.95 -20.68 -17.80
N PHE A 162 3.16 -21.41 -17.00
CA PHE A 162 2.79 -22.80 -17.26
C PHE A 162 1.94 -22.92 -18.52
N ARG A 163 0.92 -22.07 -18.67
CA ARG A 163 0.09 -21.99 -19.89
C ARG A 163 0.93 -21.75 -21.14
N LYS A 164 1.82 -20.75 -21.11
CA LYS A 164 2.73 -20.48 -22.25
C LYS A 164 3.55 -21.70 -22.63
N ARG A 165 4.01 -22.48 -21.65
CA ARG A 165 4.77 -23.72 -21.90
C ARG A 165 3.90 -24.82 -22.51
N ILE A 166 2.65 -24.95 -22.07
CA ILE A 166 1.67 -25.89 -22.68
C ILE A 166 1.43 -25.53 -24.15
N ASP A 167 1.16 -24.25 -24.45
CA ASP A 167 0.88 -23.79 -25.82
C ASP A 167 2.08 -24.04 -26.75
N LEU A 168 3.30 -23.79 -26.25
CA LEU A 168 4.53 -24.10 -26.96
C LEU A 168 4.71 -25.61 -27.19
N ALA A 169 4.43 -26.44 -26.18
CA ALA A 169 4.50 -27.89 -26.31
C ALA A 169 3.48 -28.42 -27.33
N ALA A 170 2.24 -27.90 -27.32
CA ALA A 170 1.20 -28.24 -28.29
C ALA A 170 1.63 -27.85 -29.72
N THR A 171 2.17 -26.65 -29.90
CA THR A 171 2.69 -26.17 -31.18
C THR A 171 3.85 -27.04 -31.67
N TRP A 172 4.79 -27.37 -30.78
CA TRP A 172 5.93 -28.22 -31.10
C TRP A 172 5.46 -29.63 -31.50
N LEU A 173 4.56 -30.24 -30.74
CA LEU A 173 3.97 -31.55 -31.03
C LEU A 173 3.25 -31.55 -32.39
N HIS A 174 2.44 -30.53 -32.67
CA HIS A 174 1.75 -30.40 -33.95
C HIS A 174 2.74 -30.30 -35.11
N SER A 175 3.78 -29.47 -34.98
CA SER A 175 4.81 -29.32 -36.01
C SER A 175 5.63 -30.60 -36.23
N SER A 176 5.91 -31.33 -35.14
CA SER A 176 6.63 -32.61 -35.16
C SER A 176 5.80 -33.70 -35.85
N ASN A 177 4.51 -33.81 -35.49
CA ASN A 177 3.58 -34.74 -36.13
C ASN A 177 3.43 -34.44 -37.62
N LYS A 178 3.24 -33.17 -38.01
CA LYS A 178 3.17 -32.76 -39.43
C LYS A 178 4.45 -33.09 -40.19
N ARG A 179 5.62 -33.01 -39.55
CA ARG A 179 6.90 -33.42 -40.15
C ARG A 179 7.00 -34.93 -40.30
N ALA A 180 6.54 -35.70 -39.31
CA ALA A 180 6.50 -37.16 -39.35
C ALA A 180 5.54 -37.67 -40.44
N GLU A 181 4.36 -37.06 -40.57
CA GLU A 181 3.39 -37.35 -41.64
C GLU A 181 3.99 -37.13 -43.03
N LYS A 182 4.66 -35.98 -43.25
CA LYS A 182 5.38 -35.74 -44.51
C LYS A 182 6.45 -36.80 -44.78
N LYS A 183 7.21 -37.21 -43.75
CA LYS A 183 8.22 -38.27 -43.89
C LYS A 183 7.58 -39.62 -44.25
N ASN A 184 6.45 -39.96 -43.64
CA ASN A 184 5.67 -41.17 -43.97
C ASN A 184 5.09 -41.10 -45.39
N TYR A 185 4.61 -39.94 -45.82
CA TYR A 185 4.17 -39.73 -47.20
C TYR A 185 5.30 -39.98 -48.20
N TRP A 186 6.49 -39.41 -47.96
CA TRP A 186 7.64 -39.61 -48.84
C TRP A 186 8.18 -41.05 -48.81
N SER A 187 8.10 -41.75 -47.67
CA SER A 187 8.50 -43.16 -47.58
C SER A 187 7.52 -44.06 -48.34
N MET A 188 6.21 -43.77 -48.29
CA MET A 188 5.18 -44.47 -49.06
C MET A 188 5.31 -44.21 -50.56
N TYR A 189 5.60 -42.96 -50.96
CA TYR A 189 5.91 -42.62 -52.34
C TYR A 189 7.13 -43.40 -52.87
N LYS A 190 8.23 -43.46 -52.11
CA LYS A 190 9.41 -44.25 -52.50
C LYS A 190 9.11 -45.74 -52.72
N LYS A 191 8.15 -46.31 -51.97
CA LYS A 191 7.75 -47.72 -52.10
C LYS A 191 6.81 -47.98 -53.28
N LYS A 192 5.84 -47.09 -53.51
CA LYS A 192 4.74 -47.30 -54.48
C LYS A 192 4.92 -46.54 -55.81
N GLY A 193 5.89 -45.63 -55.90
CA GLY A 193 6.22 -44.88 -57.10
C GLY A 193 5.11 -43.92 -57.56
N SER A 194 5.02 -43.69 -58.88
CA SER A 194 4.06 -42.75 -59.49
C SER A 194 2.59 -43.11 -59.24
N SER A 195 2.28 -44.40 -59.05
CA SER A 195 0.91 -44.88 -58.75
C SER A 195 0.34 -44.27 -57.46
N PHE A 196 1.20 -43.98 -56.47
CA PHE A 196 0.79 -43.32 -55.23
C PHE A 196 0.43 -41.85 -55.44
N LEU A 197 1.18 -41.14 -56.28
CA LEU A 197 0.90 -39.72 -56.58
C LEU A 197 -0.37 -39.52 -57.42
N LEU A 198 -0.70 -40.50 -58.26
CA LEU A 198 -1.86 -40.48 -59.15
C LEU A 198 -3.13 -41.04 -58.48
N SER A 199 -3.02 -41.52 -57.23
CA SER A 199 -4.19 -41.99 -56.51
C SER A 199 -5.18 -40.83 -56.27
N PRO A 200 -6.49 -41.03 -56.47
CA PRO A 200 -7.49 -39.96 -56.35
C PRO A 200 -7.43 -39.20 -55.03
N ASP A 201 -7.18 -39.92 -53.92
CA ASP A 201 -7.13 -39.35 -52.56
C ASP A 201 -5.95 -38.38 -52.37
N HIS A 202 -4.77 -38.72 -52.90
CA HIS A 202 -3.58 -37.88 -52.79
C HIS A 202 -3.53 -36.77 -53.85
N TYR A 203 -4.19 -36.97 -54.99
CA TYR A 203 -4.29 -35.95 -56.03
C TYR A 203 -5.19 -34.78 -55.59
N LEU A 204 -6.39 -35.07 -55.07
CA LEU A 204 -7.37 -34.06 -54.64
C LEU A 204 -6.87 -33.22 -53.45
N SER A 205 -6.20 -33.86 -52.49
CA SER A 205 -5.60 -33.16 -51.34
C SER A 205 -4.46 -32.21 -51.72
N ARG A 206 -3.81 -32.42 -52.88
CA ARG A 206 -2.73 -31.55 -53.39
C ARG A 206 -3.22 -30.50 -54.37
N SER A 207 -4.31 -30.75 -55.09
CA SER A 207 -4.92 -29.78 -56.01
C SER A 207 -5.80 -28.74 -55.31
N ALA A 208 -6.24 -29.02 -54.08
CA ALA A 208 -7.08 -28.12 -53.27
C ALA A 208 -6.27 -27.13 -52.40
N GLY A 209 -4.96 -26.99 -52.65
CA GLY A 209 -4.06 -26.07 -51.95
C GLY A 209 -3.89 -24.74 -52.66
#